data_AF-A0A067KN05-F1
#
_entry.id   AF-A0A067KN05-F1
#
_cell.length_a   1.000
_cell.length_b   1.000
_cell.length_c   1.000
_cell.angle_alpha   90.00
_cell.angle_beta   90.00
_cell.angle_gamma   90.00
#
_symmetry.space_group_name_H-M   'P 1'
#
loop_
_entity.id
_entity.type
_entity.pdbx_description
1 polymer ?
#
loop_
_entity_poly.entity_id
_entity_poly.type
_entity_poly.pdbx_seq_one_letter_code
_entity_poly.pdbx_strand_id
1 'polypeptide(L)' 'MANMCSPGKTSWPELLGENGKAAAALIEKENKDLHAIVLKEGTPVTMEFRWDRVRVWVDECGVVILVPING' A
#
# COMPACT_ATOMS: atom_id res chain seq x y z
N MET A 1 -2.15 30.72 0.84
CA MET A 1 -1.17 30.02 1.70
C MET A 1 -1.35 28.55 1.44
N ALA A 2 -0.67 28.01 0.43
CA ALA A 2 -0.78 26.61 0.08
C ALA A 2 0.46 25.87 0.60
N ASN A 3 0.26 24.61 0.97
CA ASN A 3 1.27 23.63 1.35
C ASN A 3 1.57 23.47 2.85
N MET A 4 0.53 23.20 3.65
CA MET A 4 0.67 22.20 4.70
C MET A 4 0.28 20.86 4.07
N CYS A 5 1.16 20.29 3.25
CA CYS A 5 1.17 18.85 3.05
C CYS A 5 1.35 18.27 4.45
N SER A 6 0.28 17.85 5.11
CA SER A 6 0.38 16.81 6.12
C SER A 6 1.15 15.70 5.41
N PRO A 7 2.36 15.32 5.85
CA PRO A 7 3.04 14.18 5.27
C PRO A 7 2.25 12.95 5.74
N GLY A 8 1.11 12.68 5.08
CA GLY A 8 0.38 11.45 5.25
C GLY A 8 1.38 10.32 5.04
N LYS A 9 1.30 9.29 5.88
CA LYS A 9 2.18 8.13 5.78
C LYS A 9 2.13 7.61 4.34
N THR A 10 3.26 7.64 3.64
CA THR A 10 3.37 7.19 2.24
C THR A 10 4.02 5.83 2.11
N SER A 11 4.53 5.27 3.21
CA SER A 11 5.20 3.99 3.28
C SER A 11 4.85 3.25 4.57
N TRP A 12 4.67 1.93 4.48
CA TRP A 12 4.33 1.08 5.62
C TRP A 12 5.37 -0.03 5.82
N PRO A 13 6.60 0.30 6.24
CA PRO A 13 7.64 -0.70 6.47
C PRO A 13 7.26 -1.72 7.55
N GLU A 14 6.39 -1.35 8.49
CA GLU A 14 5.92 -2.24 9.56
C GLU A 14 4.98 -3.35 9.07
N LEU A 15 4.44 -3.23 7.86
CA LEU A 15 3.55 -4.25 7.26
C LEU A 15 4.34 -5.31 6.50
N LEU A 16 5.66 -5.15 6.37
CA LEU A 16 6.51 -6.15 5.73
C LEU A 16 6.54 -7.43 6.58
N GLY A 17 6.18 -8.57 5.97
CA GLY A 17 6.04 -9.85 6.68
C GLY A 17 4.67 -10.06 7.34
N GLU A 18 3.77 -9.08 7.31
CA GLU A 18 2.41 -9.22 7.83
C GLU A 18 1.46 -9.86 6.80
N ASN A 19 0.22 -10.15 7.22
CA ASN A 19 -0.81 -10.62 6.30
C ASN A 19 -1.26 -9.49 5.36
N GLY A 20 -1.23 -9.71 4.04
CA GLY A 20 -1.55 -8.68 3.06
C GLY A 20 -2.96 -8.12 3.14
N LYS A 21 -3.96 -8.92 3.54
CA LYS A 21 -5.33 -8.41 3.75
C LYS A 21 -5.42 -7.51 4.98
N ALA A 22 -4.72 -7.89 6.06
CA ALA A 22 -4.65 -7.07 7.26
C ALA A 22 -3.89 -5.76 6.98
N ALA A 23 -2.81 -5.84 6.20
CA ALA A 23 -2.03 -4.70 5.75
C ALA A 23 -2.88 -3.72 4.93
N ALA A 24 -3.63 -4.21 3.94
CA ALA A 24 -4.52 -3.38 3.14
C ALA A 24 -5.59 -2.68 3.99
N ALA A 25 -6.25 -3.44 4.88
CA ALA A 25 -7.26 -2.87 5.78
C ALA A 25 -6.67 -1.82 6.74
N LEU A 26 -5.43 -1.99 7.19
CA LEU A 26 -4.75 -1.02 8.05
C LEU A 26 -4.44 0.27 7.28
N ILE A 27 -3.98 0.17 6.03
CA ILE A 27 -3.70 1.33 5.17
C ILE A 27 -4.98 2.13 4.91
N GLU A 28 -6.07 1.48 4.50
CA GLU A 28 -7.36 2.14 4.25
C GLU A 28 -7.97 2.74 5.53
N LYS A 29 -7.66 2.15 6.69
CA LYS A 29 -8.07 2.67 8.00
C LYS A 29 -7.26 3.89 8.43
N GLU A 30 -5.96 3.90 8.18
CA GLU A 30 -5.06 5.04 8.43
C GLU A 30 -5.42 6.23 7.53
N ASN A 31 -5.72 5.95 6.26
CA ASN A 31 -6.13 6.97 5.31
C ASN A 31 -7.19 6.43 4.35
N LYS A 32 -8.44 6.93 4.50
CA LYS A 32 -9.58 6.52 3.67
C LYS A 32 -9.50 7.02 2.23
N ASP A 33 -8.65 8.00 1.96
CA ASP A 33 -8.37 8.48 0.60
C ASP A 33 -7.39 7.55 -0.14
N LEU A 34 -6.73 6.63 0.56
CA LEU A 34 -5.87 5.62 -0.04
C LEU A 34 -6.64 4.33 -0.28
N HIS A 35 -6.48 3.79 -1.47
CA HIS A 35 -7.00 2.51 -1.87
C HIS A 35 -5.88 1.48 -1.89
N ALA A 36 -5.93 0.54 -0.94
CA ALA A 36 -4.94 -0.52 -0.82
C ALA A 36 -5.35 -1.73 -1.68
N ILE A 37 -4.48 -2.10 -2.62
CA ILE A 37 -4.71 -3.23 -3.52
C ILE A 37 -3.71 -4.33 -3.19
N VAL A 38 -4.22 -5.50 -2.81
CA VAL A 38 -3.40 -6.69 -2.57
C VAL A 38 -3.13 -7.38 -3.90
N LEU A 39 -1.85 -7.52 -4.23
CA LEU A 39 -1.37 -8.08 -5.49
C LEU A 39 -0.39 -9.20 -5.20
N LYS A 40 -0.50 -10.31 -5.92
CA LYS A 40 0.50 -11.37 -5.84
C LYS A 40 1.78 -10.94 -6.55
N GLU A 41 2.93 -11.39 -6.04
CA GLU A 41 4.20 -11.24 -6.75
C GLU A 41 4.07 -11.66 -8.22
N GLY A 42 4.65 -10.87 -9.13
CA GLY A 42 4.61 -11.16 -10.56
C GLY A 42 3.29 -10.84 -11.26
N THR A 43 2.26 -10.35 -10.55
CA THR A 43 1.03 -9.88 -11.21
C THR A 43 1.36 -8.69 -12.12
N PRO A 44 1.04 -8.75 -13.43
CA PRO A 44 1.25 -7.62 -14.33
C PRO A 44 0.33 -6.47 -13.93
N VAL A 45 0.91 -5.30 -13.68
CA VAL A 45 0.18 -4.09 -13.29
C VAL A 45 0.50 -2.95 -14.24
N THR A 46 -0.45 -2.04 -14.41
CA THR A 46 -0.25 -0.80 -15.15
C THR A 46 0.77 0.08 -14.43
N MET A 47 1.75 0.66 -15.11
CA MET A 47 2.74 1.55 -14.47
C MET A 47 2.22 2.98 -14.26
N GLU A 48 0.90 3.18 -14.22
CA GLU A 48 0.31 4.49 -13.91
C GLU A 48 0.62 4.87 -12.47
N PHE A 49 1.03 6.12 -12.25
CA PHE A 49 1.29 6.64 -10.91
C PHE A 49 0.00 7.22 -10.31
N ARG A 50 -0.43 6.72 -9.15
CA ARG A 50 -1.66 7.14 -8.46
C ARG A 50 -1.40 7.46 -7.00
N TRP A 51 -1.60 8.72 -6.64
CA TRP A 51 -1.44 9.22 -5.27
C TRP A 51 -2.43 8.60 -4.28
N ASP A 52 -3.60 8.18 -4.79
CA ASP A 52 -4.69 7.55 -4.06
C ASP A 52 -4.54 6.02 -3.95
N ARG A 53 -3.44 5.42 -4.42
CA ARG A 53 -3.30 3.95 -4.46
C ARG A 53 -2.06 3.48 -3.72
N VAL A 54 -2.21 2.37 -3.00
CA VAL A 54 -1.10 1.66 -2.36
C VAL A 54 -1.11 0.21 -2.83
N ARG A 55 0.03 -0.27 -3.31
CA ARG A 55 0.18 -1.68 -3.74
C ARG A 55 0.78 -2.49 -2.62
N VAL A 56 0.04 -3.50 -2.18
CA VAL A 56 0.47 -4.46 -1.18
C VAL A 56 0.87 -5.74 -1.91
N TRP A 57 2.16 -5.95 -2.10
CA TRP A 57 2.68 -7.13 -2.77
C TRP A 57 2.78 -8.29 -1.78
N VAL A 58 2.15 -9.41 -2.14
CA VAL A 58 2.12 -10.62 -1.32
C VAL A 58 2.70 -11.83 -2.04
N ASP A 59 3.28 -12.73 -1.25
CA ASP A 59 3.66 -14.07 -1.66
C ASP A 59 2.43 -14.97 -1.90
N GLU A 60 2.66 -16.19 -2.40
CA GLU A 60 1.67 -17.27 -2.46
C GLU A 60 0.99 -17.54 -1.10
N CYS A 61 1.71 -17.34 0.00
CA CYS A 61 1.17 -17.48 1.36
C CYS A 61 0.30 -16.29 1.81
N GLY A 62 0.16 -15.23 1.00
CA GLY A 62 -0.57 -14.01 1.35
C GLY A 62 0.17 -13.10 2.34
N VAL A 63 1.49 -13.30 2.47
CA VAL A 63 2.38 -12.51 3.33
C VAL A 63 2.98 -11.38 2.52
N VAL A 64 3.03 -10.17 3.09
CA VAL A 64 3.60 -8.99 2.43
C VAL A 64 5.10 -9.17 2.25
N ILE A 65 5.55 -9.17 1.01
CA ILE A 65 6.96 -9.36 0.63
C ILE A 65 7.68 -8.06 0.28
N LEU A 66 6.93 -7.00 -0.05
CA LEU A 66 7.48 -5.68 -0.35
C LEU A 66 6.79 -4.63 0.51
N VAL A 67 7.55 -3.63 0.92
CA VAL A 67 7.03 -2.49 1.68
C VAL A 67 5.95 -1.81 0.83
N PRO A 68 4.71 -1.68 1.32
CA PRO A 68 3.68 -0.93 0.63
C PRO A 68 4.07 0.55 0.59
N ILE A 69 3.99 1.15 -0.59
CA ILE A 69 4.30 2.56 -0.85
C ILE A 69 3.12 3.15 -1.65
N ASN A 70 2.76 4.41 -1.37
CA ASN A 70 1.78 5.11 -2.20
C ASN A 70 2.37 5.44 -3.58
N GLY A 71 1.63 5.12 -4.64
CA GLY A 71 2.10 5.27 -6.02
C GLY A 71 1.36 4.50 -7.11
#